data_AF-T0THR1-F1
#
_entry.id   AF-T0THR1-F1
#
_cell.length_a   1.000
_cell.length_b   1.000
_cell.length_c   1.000
_cell.angle_alpha   90.00
_cell.angle_beta   90.00
_cell.angle_gamma   90.00
#
_symmetry.space_group_name_H-M   'P 1'
#
loop_
_entity.id
_entity.type
_entity.pdbx_description
1 polymer ?
#
loop_
_entity_poly.entity_id
_entity_poly.type
_entity_poly.pdbx_seq_one_letter_code
_entity_poly.pdbx_strand_id
1 'polypeptide(L)'
;MSQNLTSGDKGGYVLKQKLLQKGIKASLIDQKIADLDFSSLAEKVAEKLLRKYQNKLSTKTLKDKIIQTMMTKGFSYSEAKDAFNTLEIEKDEEQEFYLLNKELEKQYRKFSKKYEGYELKQRLTQNLARKGFSYDDINSALRDYL
;
A
#
# COMPACT_ATOMS: atom_id res chain seq x y z
N MET A 1 -8.67 31.31 -2.12
CA MET A 1 -8.70 29.83 -2.23
C MET A 1 -7.35 29.29 -2.70
N SER A 2 -6.28 29.49 -1.91
CA SER A 2 -4.89 29.38 -2.41
C SER A 2 -4.05 28.31 -1.71
N GLN A 3 -4.67 27.32 -1.06
CA GLN A 3 -3.94 26.28 -0.31
C GLN A 3 -3.62 25.01 -1.13
N ASN A 4 -4.00 24.95 -2.42
CA ASN A 4 -3.94 23.70 -3.17
C ASN A 4 -2.64 23.45 -3.95
N LEU A 5 -1.65 24.35 -3.95
CA LEU A 5 -0.34 24.09 -4.57
C LEU A 5 0.73 23.60 -3.58
N THR A 6 0.48 23.65 -2.27
CA THR A 6 1.48 23.35 -1.21
C THR A 6 1.34 21.96 -0.59
N SER A 7 0.55 21.06 -1.17
CA SER A 7 0.69 19.63 -0.86
C SER A 7 1.81 19.07 -1.72
N GLY A 8 3.05 19.22 -1.26
CA GLY A 8 4.27 18.69 -1.87
C GLY A 8 4.36 17.16 -1.80
N ASP A 9 3.29 16.46 -2.16
CA ASP A 9 3.14 15.00 -2.19
C ASP A 9 2.44 14.55 -3.51
N LYS A 10 2.48 15.33 -4.59
CA LYS A 10 1.69 15.11 -5.84
C LYS A 10 2.61 14.81 -7.02
N GLY A 11 2.31 13.74 -7.75
CA GLY A 11 2.99 13.42 -9.01
C GLY A 11 2.43 14.17 -10.22
N GLY A 12 3.07 13.99 -11.37
CA GLY A 12 2.79 14.71 -12.61
C GLY A 12 1.32 14.68 -13.05
N TYR A 13 0.62 13.55 -12.91
CA TYR A 13 -0.77 13.45 -13.34
C TYR A 13 -1.70 14.39 -12.55
N VAL A 14 -1.60 14.40 -11.22
CA VAL A 14 -2.44 15.27 -10.38
C VAL A 14 -2.05 16.73 -10.57
N LEU A 15 -0.76 17.02 -10.81
CA LEU A 15 -0.30 18.37 -11.16
C LEU A 15 -0.92 18.84 -12.48
N LYS A 16 -0.89 18.01 -13.53
CA LYS A 16 -1.52 18.27 -14.84
C LYS A 16 -2.99 18.60 -14.68
N GLN A 17 -3.75 17.76 -13.98
CA GLN A 17 -5.19 17.96 -13.77
C GLN A 17 -5.50 19.30 -13.10
N LYS A 18 -4.69 19.71 -12.12
CA LYS A 18 -4.86 21.00 -11.45
C LYS A 18 -4.56 22.20 -12.34
N LEU A 19 -3.55 22.10 -13.19
CA LEU A 19 -3.19 23.16 -14.13
C LEU A 19 -4.25 23.31 -15.23
N LEU A 20 -4.81 22.19 -15.72
CA LEU A 20 -5.95 22.18 -16.64
C LEU A 20 -7.18 22.86 -16.04
N GLN A 21 -7.52 22.56 -14.78
CA GLN A 21 -8.63 23.20 -14.05
C GLN A 21 -8.43 24.72 -13.89
N LYS A 22 -7.20 25.21 -13.96
CA LYS A 22 -6.88 26.65 -13.94
C LYS A 22 -6.93 27.30 -15.32
N GLY A 23 -7.32 26.56 -16.36
CA GLY A 23 -7.43 27.07 -17.73
C GLY A 23 -6.10 27.16 -18.49
N ILE A 24 -5.03 26.53 -17.99
CA ILE A 24 -3.74 26.52 -18.69
C ILE A 24 -3.80 25.51 -19.84
N LYS A 25 -3.26 25.88 -21.01
CA LYS A 25 -3.25 25.02 -22.20
C LYS A 25 -2.49 23.72 -21.94
N ALA A 26 -3.08 22.59 -22.35
CA ALA A 26 -2.50 21.25 -22.18
C ALA A 26 -1.09 21.13 -22.75
N SER A 27 -0.83 21.69 -23.93
CA SER A 27 0.49 21.64 -24.58
C SER A 27 1.60 22.30 -23.74
N LEU A 28 1.30 23.43 -23.11
CA LEU A 28 2.26 24.11 -22.22
C LEU A 28 2.51 23.31 -20.94
N ILE A 29 1.47 22.67 -20.41
CA ILE A 29 1.57 21.82 -19.22
C ILE A 29 2.44 20.60 -19.51
N ASP A 30 2.17 19.92 -20.63
CA ASP A 30 2.86 18.68 -20.99
C ASP A 30 4.36 18.91 -21.21
N GLN A 31 4.73 20.02 -21.86
CA GLN A 31 6.13 20.45 -21.98
C GLN A 31 6.77 20.65 -20.61
N LYS A 32 6.12 21.42 -19.72
CA LYS A 32 6.69 21.72 -18.41
C LYS A 32 6.75 20.53 -17.47
N ILE A 33 5.80 19.60 -17.54
CA ILE A 33 5.80 18.39 -16.71
C ILE A 33 6.88 17.41 -17.17
N ALA A 34 7.14 17.32 -18.48
CA ALA A 34 8.21 16.46 -19.01
C ALA A 34 9.61 16.88 -18.51
N ASP A 35 9.81 18.17 -18.22
CA ASP A 35 11.06 18.72 -17.69
C ASP A 35 11.22 18.55 -16.17
N LEU A 36 10.17 18.11 -15.45
CA LEU A 36 10.19 17.97 -14.00
C LEU A 36 10.62 16.56 -13.59
N ASP A 37 11.63 16.50 -12.72
CA ASP A 37 11.98 15.27 -12.03
C ASP A 37 11.16 15.12 -10.73
N PHE A 38 10.35 14.06 -10.68
CA PHE A 38 9.55 13.72 -9.50
C PHE A 38 10.21 12.67 -8.59
N SER A 39 11.41 12.18 -8.92
CA SER A 39 12.04 11.05 -8.23
C SER A 39 12.23 11.33 -6.73
N SER A 40 12.89 12.43 -6.38
CA SER A 40 13.10 12.84 -4.97
C SER A 40 11.80 13.04 -4.19
N LEU A 41 10.73 13.44 -4.88
CA LEU A 41 9.43 13.60 -4.28
C LEU A 41 8.73 12.23 -4.09
N ALA A 42 8.84 11.35 -5.08
CA ALA A 42 8.31 10.00 -5.06
C ALA A 42 8.91 9.21 -3.88
N GLU A 43 10.23 9.29 -3.68
CA GLU A 43 10.94 8.68 -2.55
C GLU A 43 10.41 9.17 -1.19
N LYS A 44 10.33 10.49 -0.97
CA LYS A 44 9.78 11.07 0.27
C LYS A 44 8.35 10.61 0.54
N VAL A 45 7.53 10.53 -0.50
CA VAL A 45 6.15 10.05 -0.38
C VAL A 45 6.13 8.55 -0.05
N ALA A 46 6.97 7.74 -0.69
CA ALA A 46 7.09 6.32 -0.44
C ALA A 46 7.53 6.04 1.01
N GLU A 47 8.55 6.72 1.52
CA GLU A 47 9.01 6.62 2.91
C GLU A 47 7.91 6.98 3.93
N LYS A 48 7.19 8.07 3.66
CA LYS A 48 6.07 8.50 4.51
C LYS A 48 4.96 7.46 4.53
N LEU A 49 4.69 6.81 3.39
CA LEU A 49 3.71 5.73 3.30
C LEU A 49 4.20 4.46 4.00
N LEU A 50 5.50 4.13 3.88
CA LEU A 50 6.12 3.01 4.58
C LEU A 50 5.95 3.15 6.09
N ARG A 51 6.39 4.26 6.69
CA ARG A 51 6.23 4.54 8.13
C ARG A 51 4.78 4.43 8.60
N LYS A 52 3.82 4.79 7.74
CA LYS A 52 2.39 4.75 8.06
C LYS A 52 1.81 3.33 8.10
N TYR A 53 2.33 2.42 7.26
CA TYR A 53 1.70 1.14 6.94
C TYR A 53 2.52 -0.10 7.32
N GLN A 54 3.84 0.00 7.49
CA GLN A 54 4.72 -1.15 7.75
C GLN A 54 4.27 -1.98 8.97
N ASN A 55 3.92 -1.32 10.07
CA ASN A 55 3.45 -1.99 11.30
C ASN A 55 1.96 -2.41 11.26
N LYS A 56 1.33 -2.46 10.09
CA LYS A 56 -0.13 -2.68 9.95
C LYS A 56 -0.51 -3.66 8.85
N LEU A 57 0.37 -3.88 7.88
CA LEU A 57 0.10 -4.66 6.69
C LEU A 57 1.23 -5.66 6.51
N SER A 58 0.92 -6.85 6.02
CA SER A 58 1.96 -7.76 5.52
C SER A 58 2.79 -7.05 4.45
N THR A 59 4.04 -7.43 4.32
CA THR A 59 5.04 -6.98 3.34
C THR A 59 4.46 -6.96 1.93
N LYS A 60 3.73 -8.01 1.54
CA LYS A 60 3.07 -8.09 0.23
C LYS A 60 2.00 -7.01 0.08
N THR A 61 1.10 -6.90 1.05
CA THR A 61 0.01 -5.90 1.00
C THR A 61 0.54 -4.47 1.16
N LEU A 62 1.63 -4.29 1.90
CA LEU A 62 2.33 -3.03 2.10
C LEU A 62 2.85 -2.49 0.78
N LYS A 63 3.54 -3.33 -0.01
CA LYS A 63 4.01 -2.99 -1.34
C LYS A 63 2.87 -2.52 -2.24
N ASP A 64 1.83 -3.33 -2.37
CA ASP A 64 0.67 -3.02 -3.21
C ASP A 64 -0.01 -1.72 -2.73
N LYS A 65 -0.10 -1.53 -1.41
CA LYS A 65 -0.74 -0.35 -0.83
C LYS A 65 0.06 0.93 -1.10
N ILE A 66 1.40 0.89 -0.99
CA ILE A 66 2.26 2.04 -1.28
C ILE A 66 2.12 2.43 -2.75
N ILE A 67 2.31 1.47 -3.66
CA ILE A 67 2.23 1.70 -5.11
C ILE A 67 0.86 2.29 -5.49
N GLN A 68 -0.23 1.67 -5.05
CA GLN A 68 -1.59 2.17 -5.33
C GLN A 68 -1.78 3.59 -4.77
N THR A 69 -1.31 3.87 -3.56
CA THR A 69 -1.48 5.20 -2.95
C THR A 69 -0.67 6.25 -3.71
N MET A 70 0.53 5.93 -4.19
CA MET A 70 1.31 6.83 -5.03
C MET A 70 0.62 7.09 -6.37
N MET A 71 0.07 6.06 -7.02
CA MET A 71 -0.71 6.25 -8.25
C MET A 71 -1.90 7.19 -8.04
N THR A 72 -2.63 7.07 -6.92
CA THR A 72 -3.71 8.02 -6.58
C THR A 72 -3.21 9.45 -6.30
N LYS A 73 -1.95 9.60 -5.89
CA LYS A 73 -1.27 10.89 -5.74
C LYS A 73 -0.75 11.46 -7.07
N GLY A 74 -0.87 10.71 -8.17
CA GLY A 74 -0.55 11.14 -9.51
C GLY A 74 0.84 10.78 -10.00
N PHE A 75 1.56 9.92 -9.27
CA PHE A 75 2.79 9.30 -9.77
C PHE A 75 2.44 8.21 -10.78
N SER A 76 3.29 8.02 -11.78
CA SER A 76 3.22 6.87 -12.67
C SER A 76 3.52 5.57 -11.92
N TYR A 77 3.17 4.44 -12.52
CA TYR A 77 3.49 3.13 -11.94
C TYR A 77 5.01 2.91 -11.84
N SER A 78 5.79 3.35 -12.83
CA SER A 78 7.24 3.24 -12.82
C SER A 78 7.84 4.05 -11.66
N GLU A 79 7.50 5.34 -11.54
CA GLU A 79 7.99 6.17 -10.43
C GLU A 79 7.62 5.59 -9.06
N ALA A 80 6.39 5.08 -8.91
CA ALA A 80 5.95 4.46 -7.67
C ALA A 80 6.69 3.15 -7.36
N LYS A 81 6.97 2.34 -8.38
CA LYS A 81 7.72 1.09 -8.24
C LYS A 81 9.17 1.37 -7.91
N ASP A 82 9.79 2.30 -8.60
CA ASP A 82 11.20 2.67 -8.41
C ASP A 82 11.41 3.26 -7.02
N ALA A 83 10.56 4.22 -6.61
CA ALA A 83 10.59 4.79 -5.26
C ALA A 83 10.24 3.78 -4.16
N PHE A 84 9.51 2.70 -4.45
CA PHE A 84 9.32 1.61 -3.49
C PHE A 84 10.57 0.73 -3.40
N ASN A 85 11.26 0.47 -4.51
CA ASN A 85 12.46 -0.37 -4.52
C ASN A 85 13.66 0.30 -3.84
N THR A 86 13.66 1.64 -3.74
CA THR A 86 14.67 2.38 -2.95
C THR A 86 14.43 2.31 -1.44
N LEU A 87 13.25 1.84 -1.01
CA LEU A 87 12.97 1.64 0.41
C LEU A 87 13.73 0.43 0.95
N GLU A 88 14.48 0.64 2.02
CA GLU A 88 15.05 -0.43 2.83
C GLU A 88 13.94 -1.09 3.65
N ILE A 89 13.30 -2.11 3.07
CA ILE A 89 12.27 -2.91 3.74
C ILE A 89 12.92 -4.22 4.16
N GLU A 90 13.37 -4.26 5.42
CA GLU A 90 13.77 -5.52 6.03
C GLU A 90 12.54 -6.40 6.23
N LYS A 91 12.65 -7.66 5.81
CA LYS A 91 11.61 -8.66 6.07
C LYS A 91 11.72 -9.04 7.55
N ASP A 92 11.00 -8.31 8.38
CA ASP A 92 10.87 -8.59 9.81
C ASP A 92 9.87 -9.74 10.01
N GLU A 93 10.41 -10.95 10.18
CA GLU A 93 9.60 -12.17 10.36
C GLU A 93 8.81 -12.15 11.67
N GLU A 94 9.32 -11.51 12.72
CA GLU A 94 8.61 -11.34 13.99
C GLU A 94 7.41 -10.41 13.82
N GLN A 95 7.59 -9.32 13.08
CA GLN A 95 6.50 -8.41 12.72
C GLN A 95 5.44 -9.07 11.85
N GLU A 96 5.83 -9.84 10.83
CA GLU A 96 4.88 -10.60 10.01
C GLU A 96 4.08 -11.58 10.84
N PHE A 97 4.75 -12.34 11.69
CA PHE A 97 4.11 -13.27 12.62
C PHE A 97 3.13 -12.54 13.55
N TYR A 98 3.53 -11.40 14.12
CA TYR A 98 2.64 -10.59 14.96
C TYR A 98 1.41 -10.09 14.21
N LEU A 99 1.59 -9.57 12.99
CA LEU A 99 0.50 -9.08 12.15
C LEU A 99 -0.47 -10.20 11.74
N LEU A 100 0.08 -11.37 11.40
CA LEU A 100 -0.69 -12.56 11.07
C LEU A 100 -1.57 -12.99 12.25
N ASN A 101 -0.98 -13.19 13.43
CA ASN A 101 -1.71 -13.63 14.61
C ASN A 101 -2.79 -12.63 15.01
N LYS A 102 -2.46 -11.33 15.03
CA LYS A 102 -3.42 -10.26 15.32
C LYS A 102 -4.61 -10.26 14.36
N GLU A 103 -4.37 -10.48 13.07
CA GLU A 103 -5.44 -10.57 12.09
C GLU A 103 -6.23 -11.88 12.22
N LEU A 104 -5.55 -13.00 12.47
CA LEU A 104 -6.17 -14.30 12.71
C LEU A 104 -7.15 -14.23 13.87
N GLU A 105 -6.75 -13.70 15.03
CA GLU A 105 -7.66 -13.55 16.18
C GLU A 105 -8.90 -12.73 15.81
N LYS A 106 -8.70 -11.63 15.09
CA LYS A 106 -9.78 -10.74 14.67
C LYS A 106 -10.75 -11.45 13.74
N GLN A 107 -10.26 -12.18 12.75
CA GLN A 107 -11.11 -12.90 11.80
C GLN A 107 -11.76 -14.13 12.44
N TYR A 108 -11.06 -14.82 13.33
CA TYR A 108 -11.59 -15.92 14.10
C TYR A 108 -12.82 -15.48 14.89
N ARG A 109 -12.72 -14.42 15.70
CA ARG A 109 -13.86 -13.84 16.47
C ARG A 109 -15.09 -13.53 15.61
N LYS A 110 -14.89 -13.23 14.32
CA LYS A 110 -15.96 -12.93 13.38
C LYS A 110 -16.54 -14.20 12.74
N PHE A 111 -15.69 -15.10 12.28
CA PHE A 111 -16.11 -16.29 11.51
C PHE A 111 -16.54 -17.46 12.38
N SER A 112 -15.97 -17.64 13.57
CA SER A 112 -16.35 -18.71 14.50
C SER A 112 -17.80 -18.59 14.99
N LYS A 113 -18.42 -17.42 14.86
CA LYS A 113 -19.84 -17.20 15.13
C LYS A 113 -20.78 -17.83 14.09
N LYS A 114 -20.27 -18.20 12.92
CA LYS A 114 -21.07 -18.64 11.76
C LYS A 114 -20.61 -19.97 11.17
N TYR A 115 -19.35 -20.32 11.37
CA TYR A 115 -18.71 -21.46 10.74
C TYR A 115 -17.89 -22.21 11.79
N GLU A 116 -17.73 -23.51 11.58
CA GLU A 116 -16.97 -24.41 12.44
C GLU A 116 -16.15 -25.40 11.61
N GLY A 117 -15.25 -26.13 12.28
CA GLY A 117 -14.43 -27.18 11.68
C GLY A 117 -13.72 -26.76 10.39
N TYR A 118 -13.87 -27.56 9.34
CA TYR A 118 -13.21 -27.34 8.06
C TYR A 118 -13.62 -26.02 7.38
N GLU A 119 -14.90 -25.66 7.41
CA GLU A 119 -15.36 -24.43 6.76
C GLU A 119 -14.73 -23.20 7.42
N LEU A 120 -14.70 -23.15 8.75
CA LEU A 120 -14.04 -22.07 9.48
C LEU A 120 -12.57 -21.93 9.08
N LYS A 121 -11.82 -23.04 9.07
CA LYS A 121 -10.42 -23.08 8.65
C LYS A 121 -10.24 -22.54 7.23
N GLN A 122 -11.10 -22.95 6.30
CA GLN A 122 -11.04 -22.50 4.92
C GLN A 122 -11.32 -20.99 4.79
N ARG A 123 -12.32 -20.46 5.51
CA ARG A 123 -12.64 -19.01 5.49
C ARG A 123 -11.50 -18.17 6.06
N LEU A 124 -10.88 -18.61 7.15
CA LEU A 124 -9.72 -17.93 7.76
C LEU A 124 -8.55 -17.92 6.78
N THR A 125 -8.23 -19.09 6.20
CA THR A 125 -7.14 -19.23 5.23
C THR A 125 -7.32 -18.28 4.04
N GLN A 126 -8.51 -18.28 3.43
CA GLN A 126 -8.80 -17.40 2.29
C GLN A 126 -8.72 -15.92 2.65
N ASN A 127 -9.16 -15.54 3.86
CA ASN A 127 -9.12 -14.14 4.28
C ASN A 127 -7.69 -13.67 4.50
N LEU A 128 -6.88 -14.46 5.21
CA LEU A 128 -5.48 -14.16 5.50
C LEU A 128 -4.62 -14.18 4.23
N ALA A 129 -4.86 -15.10 3.30
CA ALA A 129 -4.19 -15.12 2.00
C ALA A 129 -4.50 -13.86 1.18
N ARG A 130 -5.75 -13.37 1.20
CA ARG A 130 -6.11 -12.07 0.59
C ARG A 130 -5.46 -10.88 1.27
N LYS A 131 -5.04 -11.02 2.53
CA LYS A 131 -4.22 -10.04 3.25
C LYS A 131 -2.72 -10.20 2.99
N GLY A 132 -2.32 -11.06 2.07
CA GLY A 132 -0.95 -11.18 1.59
C GLY A 132 -0.02 -12.02 2.46
N PHE A 133 -0.53 -12.67 3.52
CA PHE A 133 0.26 -13.64 4.29
C PHE A 133 0.51 -14.91 3.47
N SER A 134 1.66 -15.57 3.69
CA SER A 134 2.01 -16.79 2.97
C SER A 134 1.12 -17.96 3.42
N TYR A 135 0.90 -18.93 2.53
CA TYR A 135 0.13 -20.11 2.89
C TYR A 135 0.79 -20.93 4.00
N ASP A 136 2.13 -20.97 4.02
CA ASP A 136 2.88 -21.72 5.03
C ASP A 136 2.73 -21.10 6.42
N ASP A 137 2.85 -19.77 6.54
CA ASP A 137 2.66 -19.06 7.81
C ASP A 137 1.21 -19.21 8.29
N ILE A 138 0.24 -19.05 7.39
CA ILE A 138 -1.19 -19.24 7.71
C ILE A 138 -1.45 -20.66 8.22
N ASN A 139 -0.95 -21.67 7.51
CA ASN A 139 -1.14 -23.06 7.90
C ASN A 139 -0.48 -23.36 9.25
N SER A 140 0.70 -22.78 9.52
CA SER A 140 1.37 -22.92 10.80
C SER A 140 0.54 -22.29 11.92
N ALA A 141 0.13 -21.02 11.76
CA ALA A 141 -0.66 -20.30 12.76
C ALA A 141 -2.01 -20.97 13.05
N LEU A 142 -2.66 -21.55 12.04
CA LEU A 142 -3.94 -22.23 12.23
C LEU A 142 -3.83 -23.58 12.94
N ARG A 143 -2.66 -24.25 12.95
CA ARG A 143 -2.45 -25.49 13.70
C ARG A 143 -2.45 -25.27 15.21
N ASP A 144 -1.96 -24.11 15.65
CA ASP A 144 -1.91 -23.75 17.06
C ASP A 144 -3.26 -23.21 17.58
N TYR A 145 -4.19 -22.91 16.66
CA TYR A 145 -5.44 -22.19 16.94
C TYR A 145 -6.70 -23.07 16.89
N LEU A 146 -6.64 -24.23 16.22
CA LEU A 146 -7.74 -25.18 15.97
C LEU A 146 -7.32 -26.60 16.31
#